data_AF-A0AAW9J628-F1
#
_entry.id   AF-A0AAW9J628-F1
#
_cell.length_a   1.000
_cell.length_b   1.000
_cell.length_c   1.000
_cell.angle_alpha   90.00
_cell.angle_beta   90.00
_cell.angle_gamma   90.00
#
_symmetry.space_group_name_H-M   'P 1'
#
loop_
_entity.id
_entity.type
_entity.pdbx_description
1 polymer ?
#
loop_
_entity_poly.entity_id
_entity_poly.type
_entity_poly.pdbx_seq_one_letter_code
_entity_poly.pdbx_strand_id
1 'polypeptide(L)'
;MKNKNFIIIVIGQIISLFGNAIQRFSMSLYLLEFTGSTAAFANILAISTIPYILFAPIAGMLSDRVNKKKIMVYLDFFCSFLIGGYAIILLNGRDHEVIVAIVMFMLSICFTLYGPAVTASIPQIVEEDKLTSANGIINQVGSIVNFAGPILAGILYGIVGIKLI
;
A
#
# COMPACT_ATOMS: atom_id res chain seq x y z
N MET A 1 -16.98 1.90 -21.35
CA MET A 1 -17.23 1.34 -20.00
C MET A 1 -17.86 2.41 -19.11
N LYS A 2 -19.20 2.43 -18.94
CA LYS A 2 -19.91 3.37 -18.05
C LYS A 2 -20.58 2.62 -16.89
N ASN A 3 -19.85 1.69 -16.26
CA ASN A 3 -20.34 1.05 -15.04
C ASN A 3 -19.92 1.90 -13.83
N LYS A 4 -20.89 2.48 -13.13
CA LYS A 4 -20.68 3.31 -11.93
C LYS A 4 -19.84 2.59 -10.86
N ASN A 5 -20.06 1.28 -10.69
CA ASN A 5 -19.32 0.47 -9.72
C ASN A 5 -17.84 0.31 -10.12
N PHE A 6 -17.56 0.18 -11.42
CA PHE A 6 -16.20 0.10 -11.92
C PHE A 6 -15.45 1.44 -11.72
N ILE A 7 -16.11 2.56 -12.00
CA ILE A 7 -15.51 3.90 -11.78
C ILE A 7 -15.19 4.12 -10.30
N ILE A 8 -16.08 3.73 -9.39
CA ILE A 8 -15.85 3.82 -7.94
C ILE A 8 -14.60 3.02 -7.53
N ILE A 9 -14.44 1.81 -8.06
CA ILE A 9 -13.24 0.99 -7.80
C ILE A 9 -11.99 1.62 -8.37
N VAL A 10 -12.02 2.13 -9.61
CA VAL A 10 -10.84 2.75 -10.23
C VAL A 10 -10.39 3.96 -9.42
N ILE A 11 -11.33 4.82 -8.98
CA ILE A 11 -11.00 5.99 -8.15
C ILE A 11 -10.44 5.54 -6.79
N GLY A 12 -11.10 4.57 -6.13
CA GLY A 12 -10.60 3.99 -4.89
C GLY A 12 -9.19 3.43 -5.05
N GLN A 13 -8.93 2.73 -6.15
CA GLN A 13 -7.64 2.15 -6.47
C GLN A 13 -6.57 3.22 -6.70
N ILE A 14 -6.89 4.30 -7.41
CA ILE A 14 -5.98 5.44 -7.60
C ILE A 14 -5.59 5.99 -6.22
N ILE A 15 -6.57 6.30 -5.36
CA ILE A 15 -6.32 6.88 -4.03
C ILE A 15 -5.50 5.92 -3.16
N SER A 16 -5.93 4.66 -3.03
CA SER A 16 -5.25 3.67 -2.19
C SER A 16 -3.85 3.38 -2.68
N LEU A 17 -3.63 3.23 -3.99
CA LEU A 17 -2.29 2.97 -4.52
C LEU A 17 -1.36 4.18 -4.34
N PHE A 18 -1.83 5.40 -4.62
CA PHE A 18 -1.02 6.60 -4.37
C PHE A 18 -0.70 6.78 -2.90
N GLY A 19 -1.68 6.64 -2.00
CA GLY A 19 -1.47 6.71 -0.56
C GLY A 19 -0.42 5.70 -0.09
N ASN A 20 -0.57 4.44 -0.49
CA ASN A 20 0.41 3.39 -0.17
C ASN A 20 1.80 3.69 -0.74
N ALA A 21 1.91 4.18 -1.97
CA ALA A 21 3.19 4.51 -2.59
C ALA A 21 3.88 5.67 -1.87
N ILE A 22 3.13 6.73 -1.55
CA ILE A 22 3.63 7.90 -0.82
C ILE A 22 4.11 7.49 0.56
N GLN A 23 3.28 6.76 1.29
CA GLN A 23 3.58 6.31 2.63
C GLN A 23 4.78 5.37 2.67
N ARG A 24 4.83 4.36 1.78
CA ARG A 24 5.93 3.39 1.73
C ARG A 24 7.26 4.10 1.44
N PHE A 25 7.27 5.04 0.50
CA PHE A 25 8.47 5.77 0.18
C PHE A 25 8.89 6.73 1.31
N SER A 26 7.94 7.46 1.89
CA SER A 26 8.19 8.39 3.01
C SER A 26 8.71 7.67 4.25
N MET A 27 8.12 6.53 4.62
CA MET A 27 8.64 5.69 5.72
C MET A 27 10.04 5.14 5.42
N SER A 28 10.32 4.79 4.16
CA SER A 28 11.65 4.32 3.76
C SER A 28 12.69 5.43 3.90
N LEU A 29 12.38 6.65 3.46
CA LEU A 29 13.25 7.82 3.67
C LEU A 29 13.44 8.13 5.15
N TYR A 30 12.36 8.11 5.93
CA TYR A 30 12.42 8.34 7.36
C TYR A 30 13.32 7.34 8.08
N LEU A 31 13.21 6.06 7.72
CA LEU A 31 14.05 5.02 8.28
C LEU A 31 15.53 5.24 7.93
N LEU A 32 15.83 5.69 6.71
CA LEU A 32 17.20 6.03 6.31
C LEU A 32 17.75 7.22 7.12
N GLU A 33 16.94 8.27 7.32
CA GLU A 33 17.32 9.42 8.14
C GLU A 33 17.51 9.03 9.60
N PHE A 34 16.64 8.20 10.14
CA PHE A 34 16.69 7.74 11.53
C PHE A 34 17.91 6.87 11.80
N THR A 35 18.21 5.93 10.90
CA THR A 35 19.35 5.01 11.06
C THR A 35 20.70 5.64 10.72
N GLY A 36 20.71 6.64 9.84
CA GLY A 36 21.93 7.26 9.30
C GLY A 36 22.84 6.28 8.54
N SER A 37 22.40 5.02 8.35
CA SER A 37 23.20 3.92 7.83
C SER A 37 22.47 3.26 6.67
N THR A 38 23.04 3.41 5.47
CA THR A 38 22.53 2.77 4.25
C THR A 38 22.51 1.25 4.35
N ALA A 39 23.43 0.65 5.11
CA ALA A 39 23.46 -0.80 5.34
C ALA A 39 22.31 -1.28 6.22
N ALA A 40 22.02 -0.58 7.32
CA ALA A 40 20.89 -0.91 8.20
C ALA A 40 19.56 -0.76 7.46
N PHE A 41 19.40 0.34 6.73
CA PHE A 41 18.27 0.59 5.85
C PHE A 41 18.05 -0.53 4.83
N ALA A 42 19.09 -0.94 4.10
CA ALA A 42 18.99 -2.01 3.10
C ALA A 42 18.57 -3.36 3.73
N ASN A 43 19.11 -3.67 4.92
CA ASN A 43 18.74 -4.89 5.64
C ASN A 43 17.26 -4.89 6.07
N ILE A 44 16.75 -3.77 6.58
CA ILE A 44 15.33 -3.68 6.97
C ILE A 44 14.41 -3.78 5.77
N LEU A 45 14.76 -3.15 4.64
CA LEU A 45 13.99 -3.31 3.40
C LEU A 45 13.99 -4.76 2.90
N ALA A 46 15.13 -5.46 2.97
CA ALA A 46 15.24 -6.86 2.59
C ALA A 46 14.33 -7.73 3.47
N ILE A 47 14.36 -7.53 4.80
CA ILE A 47 13.50 -8.24 5.75
C ILE A 47 12.02 -7.94 5.47
N SER A 48 11.69 -6.70 5.12
CA SER A 48 10.32 -6.28 4.77
C SER A 48 9.79 -6.92 3.49
N THR A 49 10.64 -7.58 2.69
CA THR A 49 10.20 -8.35 1.52
C THR A 49 9.75 -9.77 1.88
N ILE A 50 10.20 -10.30 3.02
CA ILE A 50 9.84 -11.65 3.48
C ILE A 50 8.33 -11.84 3.65
N PRO A 51 7.58 -10.91 4.29
CA PRO A 51 6.12 -11.00 4.38
C PRO A 51 5.46 -11.16 3.03
N TYR A 52 5.94 -10.43 2.02
CA TYR A 52 5.34 -10.49 0.70
C TYR A 52 5.38 -11.91 0.14
N ILE A 53 6.52 -12.60 0.28
CA ILE A 53 6.70 -13.96 -0.22
C ILE A 53 5.85 -14.95 0.59
N LEU A 54 5.87 -14.84 1.93
CA LEU A 54 5.18 -15.77 2.82
C LEU A 54 3.65 -15.64 2.76
N PHE A 55 3.14 -14.41 2.63
CA PHE A 55 1.71 -14.14 2.67
C PHE A 55 1.06 -14.10 1.27
N ALA A 56 1.82 -14.12 0.18
CA ALA A 56 1.24 -14.16 -1.17
C ALA A 56 0.30 -15.36 -1.42
N PRO A 57 0.63 -16.61 -1.01
CA PRO A 57 -0.31 -17.74 -1.15
C PRO A 57 -1.58 -17.57 -0.29
N ILE A 58 -1.42 -17.01 0.90
CA ILE A 58 -2.54 -16.72 1.82
C ILE A 58 -3.44 -15.65 1.20
N ALA A 59 -2.85 -14.63 0.58
CA ALA A 59 -3.56 -13.58 -0.14
C ALA A 59 -4.46 -14.16 -1.22
N GLY A 60 -3.93 -15.05 -2.06
CA GLY A 60 -4.70 -15.74 -3.10
C GLY A 60 -5.86 -16.55 -2.52
N MET A 61 -5.59 -17.39 -1.52
CA MET A 61 -6.62 -18.20 -0.88
C MET A 61 -7.74 -17.34 -0.27
N LEU A 62 -7.36 -16.23 0.38
CA LEU A 62 -8.30 -15.31 1.01
C LEU A 62 -9.13 -14.57 -0.03
N SER A 63 -8.50 -14.09 -1.11
CA SER A 63 -9.21 -13.43 -2.21
C SER A 63 -10.19 -14.36 -2.90
N ASP A 64 -9.91 -15.66 -2.98
CA ASP A 64 -10.82 -16.61 -3.62
C ASP A 64 -12.05 -16.88 -2.78
N ARG A 65 -11.87 -17.11 -1.46
CA ARG A 65 -12.92 -17.60 -0.56
C ARG A 65 -13.75 -16.51 0.12
N VAL A 66 -13.16 -15.33 0.35
CA VAL A 66 -13.80 -14.26 1.13
C VAL A 66 -14.32 -13.17 0.20
N ASN A 67 -15.32 -12.41 0.66
CA ASN A 67 -15.85 -11.27 -0.08
C ASN A 67 -14.77 -10.19 -0.25
N LYS A 68 -14.36 -9.94 -1.50
CA LYS A 68 -13.24 -9.08 -1.89
C LYS A 68 -13.43 -7.64 -1.40
N LYS A 69 -14.67 -7.13 -1.47
CA LYS A 69 -15.02 -5.80 -0.96
C LYS A 69 -14.77 -5.68 0.54
N LYS A 70 -15.13 -6.72 1.32
CA LYS A 70 -14.86 -6.73 2.77
C LYS A 70 -13.37 -6.76 3.06
N ILE A 71 -12.59 -7.56 2.31
CA ILE A 71 -11.13 -7.63 2.46
C ILE A 71 -10.52 -6.23 2.27
N MET A 72 -10.81 -5.57 1.14
CA MET A 72 -10.27 -4.23 0.84
C MET A 72 -10.61 -3.23 1.94
N VAL A 73 -11.88 -3.17 2.38
CA VAL A 73 -12.32 -2.25 3.43
C VAL A 73 -11.60 -2.53 4.76
N TYR A 74 -11.50 -3.78 5.20
CA TYR A 74 -10.82 -4.11 6.45
C TYR A 74 -9.33 -3.81 6.40
N LEU A 75 -8.67 -4.07 5.26
CA LEU A 75 -7.26 -3.72 5.07
C LEU A 75 -7.05 -2.21 5.13
N ASP A 76 -7.90 -1.42 4.46
CA ASP A 76 -7.79 0.04 4.49
C ASP A 76 -7.97 0.60 5.92
N PHE A 77 -8.96 0.09 6.67
CA PHE A 77 -9.14 0.48 8.08
C PHE A 77 -7.95 0.08 8.95
N PHE A 78 -7.40 -1.12 8.75
CA PHE A 78 -6.25 -1.59 9.52
C PHE A 78 -4.98 -0.79 9.19
N CYS A 79 -4.72 -0.50 7.91
CA CYS A 79 -3.64 0.39 7.49
C CYS A 79 -3.80 1.79 8.11
N SER A 80 -4.99 2.37 8.04
CA SER A 80 -5.28 3.68 8.63
C SER A 80 -5.04 3.68 10.15
N PHE A 81 -5.44 2.61 10.85
CA PHE A 81 -5.17 2.47 12.28
C PHE A 81 -3.67 2.35 12.58
N LEU A 82 -2.91 1.55 11.82
CA LEU A 82 -1.47 1.42 11.98
C LEU A 82 -0.76 2.76 11.81
N ILE A 83 -1.12 3.51 10.76
CA ILE A 83 -0.53 4.81 10.45
C ILE A 83 -0.92 5.83 11.52
N GLY A 84 -2.20 5.90 11.88
CA GLY A 84 -2.67 6.81 12.93
C GLY A 84 -2.00 6.54 14.27
N GLY A 85 -1.85 5.26 14.64
CA GLY A 85 -1.11 4.86 15.83
C GLY A 85 0.36 5.25 15.76
N TYR A 86 1.02 5.02 14.63
CA TYR A 86 2.40 5.43 14.40
C TYR A 86 2.59 6.95 14.46
N ALA A 87 1.67 7.71 13.85
CA ALA A 87 1.67 9.17 13.88
C ALA A 87 1.61 9.71 15.32
N ILE A 88 0.79 9.10 16.20
CA ILE A 88 0.75 9.48 17.62
C ILE A 88 2.11 9.25 18.30
N ILE A 89 2.77 8.12 18.02
CA ILE A 89 4.10 7.82 18.59
C ILE A 89 5.13 8.84 18.10
N LEU A 90 5.12 9.14 16.80
CA LEU A 90 6.01 10.09 16.15
C LEU A 90 5.83 11.52 16.69
N LEU A 91 4.59 11.96 16.89
CA LEU A 91 4.28 13.29 17.43
C LEU A 91 4.70 13.44 18.90
N ASN A 92 4.71 12.34 19.66
CA ASN A 92 5.21 12.32 21.04
C ASN A 92 6.73 12.20 21.15
N GLY A 93 7.46 12.09 20.03
CA GLY A 93 8.92 11.94 20.01
C GLY A 93 9.42 10.64 20.64
N ARG A 94 8.59 9.59 20.61
CA ARG A 94 8.91 8.25 21.15
C ARG A 94 9.16 7.23 20.04
N ASP A 95 9.51 7.70 18.85
CA ASP A 95 9.76 6.85 17.71
C ASP A 95 11.10 6.13 17.85
N HIS A 96 11.12 4.89 17.36
CA HIS A 96 12.27 4.00 17.39
C HIS A 96 12.32 3.20 16.10
N GLU A 97 13.52 2.91 15.61
CA GLU A 97 13.77 2.12 14.38
C GLU A 97 12.95 0.82 14.35
N VAL A 98 12.89 0.10 15.48
CA VAL A 98 12.13 -1.16 15.61
C VAL A 98 10.64 -0.94 15.40
N ILE A 99 10.07 0.17 15.89
CA ILE A 99 8.65 0.48 15.71
C ILE A 99 8.38 0.76 14.22
N VAL A 100 9.23 1.55 13.56
CA VAL A 100 9.12 1.83 12.12
C VAL A 100 9.17 0.52 11.32
N ALA A 101 10.13 -0.36 11.64
CA ALA A 101 10.29 -1.65 10.97
C ALA A 101 9.05 -2.55 11.15
N ILE A 102 8.48 -2.61 12.35
CA ILE A 102 7.25 -3.39 12.62
C ILE A 102 6.06 -2.81 11.83
N VAL A 103 5.90 -1.49 11.80
CA VAL A 103 4.81 -0.83 11.06
C VAL A 103 4.96 -1.10 9.57
N MET A 104 6.17 -0.94 9.01
CA MET A 104 6.46 -1.26 7.60
C MET A 104 6.19 -2.73 7.27
N PHE A 105 6.56 -3.65 8.16
CA PHE A 105 6.30 -5.08 8.00
C PHE A 105 4.80 -5.37 7.94
N MET A 106 4.01 -4.81 8.87
CA MET A 106 2.55 -5.00 8.88
C MET A 106 1.89 -4.41 7.64
N LEU A 107 2.30 -3.21 7.22
CA LEU A 107 1.81 -2.58 6.00
C LEU A 107 2.15 -3.40 4.76
N SER A 108 3.33 -4.03 4.72
CA SER A 108 3.69 -4.93 3.62
C SER A 108 2.74 -6.11 3.53
N ILE A 109 2.32 -6.70 4.65
CA ILE A 109 1.32 -7.77 4.65
C ILE A 109 0.00 -7.28 4.06
N CYS A 110 -0.46 -6.09 4.49
CA CYS A 110 -1.69 -5.51 3.97
C CYS A 110 -1.62 -5.30 2.46
N PHE A 111 -0.51 -4.75 1.99
CA PHE A 111 -0.27 -4.54 0.56
C PHE A 111 -0.30 -5.85 -0.23
N THR A 112 0.32 -6.92 0.29
CA THR A 112 0.30 -8.26 -0.31
C THR A 112 -1.12 -8.83 -0.41
N LEU A 113 -1.95 -8.62 0.60
CA LEU A 113 -3.35 -9.08 0.62
C LEU A 113 -4.26 -8.25 -0.29
N TYR A 114 -3.94 -6.96 -0.49
CA TYR A 114 -4.78 -6.02 -1.20
C TYR A 114 -4.81 -6.29 -2.72
N GLY A 115 -3.64 -6.54 -3.33
CA GLY A 115 -3.51 -6.74 -4.79
C GLY A 115 -4.43 -7.83 -5.35
N PRO A 116 -4.37 -9.08 -4.83
CA PRO A 116 -5.25 -10.17 -5.25
C PRO A 116 -6.73 -9.90 -5.00
N ALA A 117 -7.08 -9.22 -3.90
CA ALA A 117 -8.47 -8.86 -3.62
C ALA A 117 -9.04 -7.90 -4.69
N VAL A 118 -8.24 -6.95 -5.17
CA VAL A 118 -8.64 -6.03 -6.24
C VAL A 118 -8.84 -6.77 -7.55
N THR A 119 -7.85 -7.52 -8.01
CA THR A 119 -7.92 -8.22 -9.31
C THR A 119 -9.05 -9.25 -9.33
N ALA A 120 -9.28 -9.96 -8.21
CA ALA A 120 -10.39 -10.90 -8.07
C ALA A 120 -11.78 -10.22 -7.97
N SER A 121 -11.84 -8.92 -7.70
CA SER A 121 -13.10 -8.16 -7.67
C SER A 121 -13.56 -7.70 -9.07
N ILE A 122 -12.63 -7.53 -10.01
CA ILE A 122 -12.93 -7.02 -11.36
C ILE A 122 -13.94 -7.90 -12.11
N PRO A 123 -13.79 -9.24 -12.16
CA PRO A 123 -14.75 -10.11 -12.85
C PRO A 123 -16.17 -10.09 -12.29
N GLN A 124 -16.36 -9.60 -11.07
CA GLN A 124 -17.68 -9.50 -10.44
C GLN A 124 -18.44 -8.24 -10.86
N ILE A 125 -17.80 -7.33 -11.60
CA ILE A 125 -18.26 -5.95 -11.80
C ILE A 125 -18.32 -5.58 -13.28
N VAL A 126 -17.45 -6.18 -14.10
CA VAL A 126 -17.47 -5.99 -15.55
C VAL A 126 -17.82 -7.29 -16.25
N GLU A 127 -18.48 -7.17 -17.39
CA GLU A 127 -18.75 -8.29 -18.29
C GLU A 127 -17.45 -8.90 -18.83
N GLU A 128 -17.50 -10.17 -19.22
CA GLU A 128 -16.34 -10.96 -19.64
C GLU A 128 -15.59 -10.34 -20.83
N ASP A 129 -16.34 -9.76 -21.78
CA ASP A 129 -15.83 -9.02 -22.95
C ASP A 129 -15.00 -7.77 -22.58
N LYS A 130 -15.25 -7.20 -21.39
CA LYS A 130 -14.60 -5.98 -20.90
C LYS A 130 -13.49 -6.25 -19.90
N LEU A 131 -13.22 -7.51 -19.52
CA LEU A 131 -12.21 -7.85 -18.52
C LEU A 131 -10.81 -7.39 -18.91
N THR A 132 -10.41 -7.61 -20.17
CA THR A 132 -9.08 -7.21 -20.65
C THR A 132 -8.92 -5.68 -20.59
N SER A 133 -9.95 -4.95 -20.99
CA SER A 133 -9.96 -3.48 -20.92
C SER A 133 -9.92 -2.98 -19.47
N ALA A 134 -10.68 -3.61 -18.58
CA ALA A 134 -10.70 -3.28 -17.15
C ALA A 134 -9.35 -3.52 -16.47
N ASN A 135 -8.74 -4.68 -16.70
CA ASN A 135 -7.40 -4.98 -16.20
C ASN A 135 -6.35 -4.03 -16.79
N GLY A 136 -6.48 -3.66 -18.07
CA GLY A 136 -5.62 -2.64 -18.70
C GLY A 136 -5.64 -1.31 -17.94
N ILE A 137 -6.82 -0.80 -17.58
CA ILE A 137 -6.96 0.43 -16.80
C ILE A 137 -6.33 0.30 -15.42
N ILE A 138 -6.59 -0.78 -14.69
CA ILE A 138 -6.04 -1.00 -13.34
C ILE A 138 -4.51 -1.11 -13.38
N ASN A 139 -3.97 -1.85 -14.35
CA ASN A 139 -2.52 -1.96 -14.53
C ASN A 139 -1.90 -0.60 -14.89
N GLN A 140 -2.56 0.18 -15.75
CA GLN A 140 -2.08 1.51 -16.12
C GLN A 140 -2.06 2.47 -14.93
N VAL A 141 -3.09 2.46 -14.08
CA VAL A 141 -3.08 3.16 -12.80
C VAL A 141 -1.90 2.70 -11.95
N GLY A 142 -1.68 1.39 -11.82
CA GLY A 142 -0.55 0.83 -11.08
C GLY A 142 0.81 1.30 -11.62
N SER A 143 1.00 1.33 -12.93
CA SER A 143 2.23 1.83 -13.55
C SER A 143 2.46 3.31 -13.28
N ILE A 144 1.42 4.13 -13.43
CA ILE A 144 1.49 5.57 -13.13
C ILE A 144 1.85 5.79 -11.67
N VAL A 145 1.21 5.07 -10.75
CA VAL A 145 1.50 5.19 -9.32
C VAL A 145 2.92 4.74 -8.98
N ASN A 146 3.40 3.63 -9.54
CA ASN A 146 4.77 3.17 -9.26
C ASN A 146 5.83 4.17 -9.75
N PHE A 147 5.53 4.93 -10.81
CA PHE A 147 6.41 5.98 -11.30
C PHE A 147 6.25 7.29 -10.53
N ALA A 148 5.03 7.83 -10.46
CA ALA A 148 4.75 9.15 -9.89
C ALA A 148 4.68 9.15 -8.36
N GLY A 149 4.30 8.03 -7.74
CA GLY A 149 4.14 7.89 -6.29
C GLY A 149 5.42 8.24 -5.53
N PRO A 150 6.58 7.59 -5.80
CA PRO A 150 7.86 7.95 -5.18
C PRO A 150 8.28 9.40 -5.39
N ILE A 151 8.01 9.97 -6.57
CA ILE A 151 8.34 11.37 -6.89
C ILE A 151 7.51 12.31 -6.00
N LEU A 152 6.19 12.11 -5.96
CA LEU A 152 5.29 12.89 -5.11
C LEU A 152 5.65 12.73 -3.64
N ALA A 153 5.98 11.52 -3.22
CA ALA A 153 6.41 11.22 -1.85
C ALA A 153 7.66 12.00 -1.46
N GLY A 154 8.70 11.98 -2.30
CA GLY A 154 9.95 12.72 -2.04
C GLY A 154 9.73 14.23 -1.98
N ILE A 155 8.89 14.77 -2.86
CA ILE A 155 8.52 16.20 -2.84
C ILE A 155 7.77 16.54 -1.55
N LEU A 156 6.73 15.77 -1.19
CA LEU A 156 5.98 15.99 0.03
C LEU A 156 6.89 15.89 1.25
N TYR A 157 7.72 14.84 1.31
CA TYR A 157 8.68 14.63 2.40
C TYR A 157 9.62 15.81 2.58
N GLY A 158 10.17 16.35 1.49
CA GLY A 158 11.06 17.50 1.54
C GLY A 158 10.38 18.81 1.98
N ILE A 159 9.08 18.99 1.73
CA ILE A 159 8.37 20.24 2.04
C ILE A 159 7.77 20.22 3.45
N VAL A 160 7.08 19.13 3.82
CA VAL A 160 6.31 19.06 5.09
C VAL A 160 6.91 18.11 6.12
N GLY A 161 7.85 17.24 5.72
CA GLY A 161 8.45 16.24 6.59
C GLY A 161 7.51 15.08 6.97
N ILE A 162 8.06 14.06 7.63
CA ILE A 162 7.33 12.82 7.96
C ILE A 162 6.15 13.02 8.92
N LYS A 163 6.12 14.11 9.70
CA LYS A 163 5.07 14.33 10.71
C LYS A 163 3.72 14.72 10.10
N LEU A 164 3.72 15.16 8.85
CA LEU A 164 2.55 15.70 8.13
C LEU A 164 2.11 14.81 6.95
N ILE A 165 2.79 13.68 6.72
CA ILE A 165 2.55 12.72 5.62
C ILE A 165 2.06 11.41 6.20
#